data_AF-A0AAE0CLP8-F1
#
_entry.id   AF-A0AAE0CLP8-F1
#
_cell.length_a   1.000
_cell.length_b   1.000
_cell.length_c   1.000
_cell.angle_alpha   90.00
_cell.angle_beta   90.00
_cell.angle_gamma   90.00
#
_symmetry.space_group_name_H-M   'P 1'
#
loop_
_entity.id
_entity.type
_entity.pdbx_description
1 polymer ?
#
loop_
_entity_poly.entity_id
_entity_poly.type
_entity_poly.pdbx_seq_one_letter_code
_entity_poly.pdbx_strand_id
1 'polypeptide(L)'
;MMTFIFLDFLLAYKDQLSVDDMELLCLVVWSVWYRQNGLVHNSAIVYVEDVVPWVVSFHEDYKRANSKVVDRSGRLGVEAARWSHPIAGSFKVNTDAAVDSVIGLIGIRVNIGDSES
;
A
#
# COMPACT_ATOMS: atom_id res chain seq x y z
N MET A 1 18.17 11.02 -9.17
CA MET A 1 19.35 10.26 -8.68
C MET A 1 19.07 9.42 -7.43
N MET A 2 17.85 9.40 -6.87
CA MET A 2 17.51 8.66 -5.64
C MET A 2 16.72 7.36 -5.87
N THR A 3 16.23 7.11 -7.09
CA THR A 3 15.42 5.92 -7.43
C THR A 3 16.26 4.66 -7.64
N PHE A 4 17.50 4.79 -8.10
CA PHE A 4 18.39 3.64 -8.37
C PHE A 4 18.75 2.87 -7.09
N ILE A 5 19.17 3.57 -6.02
CA ILE A 5 19.57 2.97 -4.74
C ILE A 5 18.48 2.16 -4.03
N PHE A 6 17.19 2.51 -4.20
CA PHE A 6 16.09 1.81 -3.52
C PHE A 6 15.79 0.45 -4.16
N LEU A 7 15.64 0.45 -5.48
CA LEU A 7 15.38 -0.80 -6.21
C LEU A 7 16.60 -1.72 -6.13
N ASP A 8 17.81 -1.18 -6.21
CA ASP A 8 19.03 -1.96 -6.03
C ASP A 8 19.10 -2.60 -4.63
N PHE A 9 18.71 -1.86 -3.58
CA PHE A 9 18.60 -2.40 -2.22
C PHE A 9 17.57 -3.53 -2.14
N LEU A 10 16.36 -3.35 -2.66
CA LEU A 10 15.35 -4.42 -2.66
C LEU A 10 15.79 -5.64 -3.48
N LEU A 11 16.38 -5.42 -4.65
CA LEU A 11 16.87 -6.49 -5.52
C LEU A 11 18.01 -7.27 -4.88
N ALA A 12 18.87 -6.63 -4.07
CA ALA A 12 19.93 -7.31 -3.35
C ALA A 12 19.41 -8.34 -2.34
N TYR A 13 18.22 -8.11 -1.76
CA TYR A 13 17.61 -8.99 -0.76
C TYR A 13 16.52 -9.92 -1.31
N LYS A 14 16.09 -9.72 -2.56
CA LYS A 14 15.05 -10.48 -3.24
C LYS A 14 15.17 -12.00 -3.08
N ASP A 15 16.37 -12.54 -3.25
CA ASP A 15 16.61 -13.99 -3.24
C ASP A 15 17.09 -14.49 -1.85
N GLN A 16 17.22 -13.59 -0.87
CA GLN A 16 17.67 -13.90 0.49
C GLN A 16 16.52 -13.93 1.51
N LEU A 17 15.39 -13.31 1.16
CA LEU A 17 14.24 -13.15 2.05
C LEU A 17 13.05 -13.98 1.56
N SER A 18 12.22 -14.40 2.50
CA SER A 18 10.92 -15.00 2.15
C SER A 18 10.02 -13.96 1.48
N VAL A 19 8.95 -14.40 0.81
CA VAL A 19 7.96 -13.47 0.23
C VAL A 19 7.36 -12.57 1.31
N ASP A 20 7.06 -13.12 2.47
CA ASP A 20 6.51 -12.37 3.61
C ASP A 20 7.49 -11.31 4.13
N ASP A 21 8.78 -11.67 4.24
CA ASP A 21 9.81 -10.73 4.68
C ASP A 21 10.11 -9.67 3.62
N MET A 22 10.03 -10.02 2.33
CA MET A 22 10.15 -9.07 1.23
C MET A 22 8.99 -8.07 1.22
N GLU A 23 7.75 -8.52 1.46
CA GLU A 23 6.59 -7.64 1.60
C GLU A 23 6.79 -6.67 2.77
N LEU A 24 7.22 -7.19 3.92
CA LEU A 24 7.49 -6.36 5.09
C LEU A 24 8.61 -5.34 4.82
N LEU A 25 9.70 -5.76 4.17
CA LEU A 25 10.79 -4.86 3.77
C LEU A 25 10.29 -3.74 2.85
N CYS A 26 9.45 -4.07 1.86
CA CYS A 26 8.84 -3.08 0.97
C CYS A 26 7.99 -2.07 1.76
N LEU A 27 7.18 -2.53 2.70
CA LEU A 27 6.34 -1.69 3.54
C LEU A 27 7.16 -0.79 4.49
N VAL A 28 8.26 -1.31 5.06
CA VAL A 28 9.19 -0.52 5.88
C VAL A 28 9.85 0.60 5.07
N VAL A 29 10.33 0.30 3.86
CA VAL A 29 10.97 1.36 3.07
C VAL A 29 9.94 2.37 2.57
N TRP A 30 8.76 1.92 2.16
CA TRP A 30 7.67 2.81 1.79
C TRP A 30 7.23 3.71 2.95
N SER A 31 7.15 3.19 4.18
CA SER A 31 6.77 3.99 5.36
C SER A 31 7.84 5.02 5.74
N VAL A 32 9.13 4.71 5.56
CA VAL A 32 10.22 5.69 5.70
C VAL A 32 10.07 6.80 4.65
N TRP A 33 9.82 6.45 3.39
CA TRP A 33 9.55 7.45 2.35
C TRP A 33 8.31 8.29 2.68
N TYR A 34 7.21 7.66 3.09
CA TYR A 34 5.97 8.33 3.46
C TYR A 34 6.19 9.35 4.58
N ARG A 35 6.92 8.96 5.63
CA ARG A 35 7.31 9.84 6.74
C ARG A 35 8.11 11.04 6.24
N GLN A 36 9.12 10.83 5.40
CA GLN A 36 9.94 11.92 4.87
C GLN A 36 9.12 12.90 4.03
N ASN A 37 8.19 12.39 3.19
CA ASN A 37 7.29 13.25 2.41
C ASN A 37 6.28 13.98 3.30
N GLY A 38 5.79 13.35 4.37
CA GLY A 38 4.91 13.96 5.34
C GLY A 38 5.54 15.17 6.05
N LEU A 39 6.83 15.08 6.39
CA LEU A 39 7.59 16.19 6.97
C LEU A 39 7.76 17.38 6.01
N VAL A 40 7.90 17.11 4.71
CA VAL A 40 8.10 18.15 3.69
C VAL A 40 6.78 18.79 3.26
N HIS A 41 5.70 18.01 3.15
CA HIS A 41 4.49 18.45 2.46
C HIS A 41 3.24 18.59 3.34
N ASN A 42 3.13 17.88 4.47
CA ASN A 42 1.85 17.76 5.20
C ASN A 42 1.94 18.12 6.69
N SER A 43 3.11 18.53 7.21
CA SER A 43 3.34 18.80 8.64
C SER A 43 2.94 17.64 9.56
N ALA A 44 2.83 16.42 9.02
CA ALA A 44 2.43 15.24 9.76
C ALA A 44 3.68 14.60 10.38
N ILE A 45 3.72 14.56 11.70
CA ILE A 45 4.81 13.94 12.45
C ILE A 45 4.45 12.47 12.66
N VAL A 46 5.09 11.59 11.90
CA VAL A 46 5.16 10.16 12.22
C VAL A 46 6.43 9.96 13.04
N TYR A 47 6.33 9.42 14.25
CA TYR A 47 7.51 9.13 15.06
C TYR A 47 8.23 7.88 14.53
N VAL A 48 9.56 7.83 14.70
CA VAL A 48 10.37 6.73 14.14
C VAL A 48 10.01 5.41 14.82
N GLU A 49 9.78 5.49 16.13
CA GLU A 49 9.31 4.41 16.99
C GLU A 49 7.97 3.82 16.54
N ASP A 50 7.13 4.58 15.84
CA ASP A 50 5.83 4.14 15.36
C ASP A 50 5.90 3.46 13.99
N VAL A 51 7.01 3.60 13.25
CA VAL A 51 7.14 3.11 11.87
C VAL A 51 6.98 1.59 11.79
N VAL A 52 7.71 0.84 12.63
CA VAL A 52 7.65 -0.63 12.61
C VAL A 52 6.30 -1.16 13.11
N PRO A 53 5.77 -0.73 14.27
CA PRO A 53 4.44 -1.14 14.72
C PRO A 53 3.34 -0.86 13.70
N TRP A 54 3.39 0.31 13.05
CA TRP A 54 2.43 0.68 12.03
C TRP A 54 2.51 -0.22 10.79
N VAL A 55 3.73 -0.48 10.30
CA VAL A 55 3.95 -1.38 9.14
C VAL A 55 3.44 -2.78 9.42
N VAL A 56 3.70 -3.33 10.61
CA VAL A 56 3.22 -4.67 10.99
C VAL A 56 1.69 -4.71 11.03
N SER A 57 1.06 -3.75 11.70
CA SER A 57 -0.41 -3.65 11.75
C SER A 57 -1.00 -3.51 10.35
N PHE A 58 -0.40 -2.68 9.50
CA PHE A 58 -0.85 -2.48 8.13
C PHE A 58 -0.72 -3.76 7.30
N HIS A 59 0.38 -4.51 7.46
CA HIS A 59 0.61 -5.77 6.75
C HIS A 59 -0.42 -6.83 7.15
N GLU A 60 -0.72 -6.95 8.44
CA GLU A 60 -1.75 -7.85 8.96
C GLU A 60 -3.14 -7.50 8.44
N ASP A 61 -3.49 -6.21 8.45
CA ASP A 61 -4.77 -5.72 7.92
C ASP A 61 -4.89 -5.99 6.42
N TYR A 62 -3.82 -5.75 5.66
CA TYR A 62 -3.74 -6.07 4.24
C TYR A 62 -3.92 -7.56 3.98
N LYS A 63 -3.22 -8.43 4.72
CA LYS A 63 -3.37 -9.89 4.60
C LYS A 63 -4.77 -10.34 4.94
N ARG A 64 -5.37 -9.79 6.00
CA ARG A 64 -6.73 -10.10 6.43
C ARG A 64 -7.75 -9.68 5.36
N ALA A 65 -7.63 -8.48 4.80
CA ALA A 65 -8.53 -8.00 3.75
C ALA A 65 -8.43 -8.82 2.44
N ASN A 66 -7.23 -9.31 2.11
CA ASN A 66 -7.00 -10.11 0.91
C ASN A 66 -7.15 -11.62 1.11
N SER A 67 -7.26 -12.08 2.36
CA SER A 67 -7.52 -13.48 2.64
C SER A 67 -8.92 -13.84 2.14
N LYS A 68 -8.96 -14.69 1.10
CA LYS A 68 -10.20 -15.20 0.53
C LYS A 68 -10.91 -16.01 1.62
N VAL A 69 -11.94 -15.45 2.25
CA VAL A 69 -12.84 -16.22 3.09
C VAL A 69 -13.61 -17.15 2.16
N VAL A 70 -13.17 -18.41 2.10
CA VAL A 70 -14.01 -19.48 1.54
C VAL A 70 -15.13 -19.67 2.56
N ASP A 71 -16.28 -19.11 2.26
CA ASP A 71 -17.47 -19.38 3.04
C ASP A 71 -17.78 -20.89 2.96
N ARG A 72 -18.34 -21.48 4.04
CA ARG A 72 -18.61 -22.94 4.13
C ARG A 72 -19.57 -23.45 3.04
N SER A 73 -20.13 -22.53 2.26
CA SER A 73 -20.98 -22.74 1.09
C SER A 73 -20.20 -22.97 -0.22
N GLY A 74 -18.87 -22.92 -0.23
CA GLY A 74 -18.04 -23.05 -1.43
C GLY A 74 -18.12 -21.83 -2.38
N ARG A 75 -18.77 -20.75 -1.93
CA ARG A 75 -18.76 -19.46 -2.63
C ARG A 75 -17.56 -18.65 -2.13
N LEU A 76 -16.76 -18.13 -3.07
CA LEU A 76 -15.75 -17.12 -2.80
C LEU A 76 -16.46 -15.84 -2.35
N GLY A 77 -16.80 -15.78 -1.07
CA GLY A 77 -17.37 -14.61 -0.43
C GLY A 77 -16.25 -13.66 -0.05
N VAL A 78 -15.69 -12.97 -1.05
CA VAL A 78 -15.28 -11.59 -0.74
C VAL A 78 -16.62 -10.90 -0.49
N GLU A 79 -16.93 -10.54 0.75
CA GLU A 79 -17.88 -9.44 0.95
C GLU A 79 -17.27 -8.29 0.17
N ALA A 80 -17.67 -8.14 -1.08
CA ALA A 80 -17.23 -7.06 -1.93
C ALA A 80 -17.64 -5.83 -1.16
N ALA A 81 -16.66 -5.12 -0.58
CA ALA A 81 -16.86 -3.86 0.11
C ALA A 81 -17.71 -3.02 -0.85
N ARG A 82 -19.01 -3.00 -0.59
CA ARG A 82 -19.97 -2.55 -1.58
C ARG A 82 -19.76 -1.06 -1.61
N TRP A 83 -19.37 -0.53 -2.77
CA TRP A 83 -19.01 0.86 -2.93
C TRP A 83 -20.02 1.74 -2.18
N SER A 84 -19.55 2.42 -1.14
CA SER A 84 -20.33 3.39 -0.39
C SER A 84 -19.85 4.79 -0.76
N HIS A 85 -20.79 5.72 -0.75
CA HIS A 85 -20.50 7.12 -0.98
C HIS A 85 -19.60 7.65 0.16
N PRO A 86 -18.55 8.43 -0.14
CA PRO A 86 -17.78 9.09 0.90
C PRO A 86 -18.70 9.98 1.76
N ILE A 87 -18.40 10.03 3.06
CA ILE A 87 -19.13 10.85 4.04
C ILE A 87 -18.88 12.33 3.69
N ALA A 88 -19.88 13.19 3.88
CA ALA A 88 -19.73 14.63 3.64
C ALA A 88 -18.50 15.19 4.39
N GLY A 89 -17.63 15.88 3.66
CA GLY A 89 -16.34 16.38 4.18
C GLY A 89 -15.17 15.40 4.06
N SER A 90 -15.31 14.29 3.33
CA SER A 90 -14.22 13.35 3.06
C SER A 90 -13.97 13.17 1.56
N PHE A 91 -12.71 13.01 1.18
CA PHE A 91 -12.31 12.71 -0.21
C PHE A 91 -12.12 11.22 -0.40
N LYS A 92 -12.63 10.69 -1.51
CA LYS A 92 -12.35 9.33 -1.94
C LYS A 92 -11.17 9.35 -2.91
N VAL A 93 -10.10 8.64 -2.56
CA VAL A 93 -8.95 8.44 -3.44
C VAL A 93 -8.96 7.00 -3.92
N ASN A 94 -9.18 6.79 -5.22
CA ASN A 94 -8.94 5.49 -5.86
C ASN A 94 -7.56 5.53 -6.51
N THR A 95 -6.71 4.56 -6.20
CA THR A 95 -5.40 4.40 -6.85
C THR A 95 -5.38 3.07 -7.58
N ASP A 96 -5.06 3.08 -8.86
CA ASP A 96 -4.80 1.88 -9.65
C ASP A 96 -3.38 1.91 -10.23
N ALA A 97 -2.79 0.73 -10.38
CA ALA A 97 -1.49 0.56 -11.01
C ALA A 97 -1.61 -0.42 -12.17
N ALA A 98 -1.06 -0.03 -13.31
CA ALA A 98 -0.92 -0.88 -14.47
C ALA A 98 0.57 -1.20 -14.65
N VAL A 99 0.88 -2.49 -14.77
CA VAL A 99 2.24 -2.97 -15.04
C VAL A 99 2.25 -3.56 -16.45
N ASP A 100 3.06 -2.98 -17.32
CA ASP A 100 3.41 -3.57 -18.62
C ASP A 100 4.79 -4.23 -18.50
N SER A 101 4.79 -5.57 -18.43
CA SER A 101 6.01 -6.37 -18.28
C SER A 101 6.82 -6.48 -19.56
N VAL A 102 6.26 -6.14 -20.73
CA VAL A 102 6.94 -6.23 -22.03
C VAL A 102 7.84 -5.03 -22.25
N ILE A 103 7.36 -3.83 -21.90
CA ILE A 103 8.13 -2.58 -22.02
C ILE A 103 8.72 -2.12 -20.69
N GLY A 104 8.48 -2.85 -19.59
CA GLY A 104 9.01 -2.54 -18.26
C GLY A 104 8.45 -1.25 -17.69
N LEU A 105 7.19 -0.93 -17.99
CA LEU A 105 6.58 0.35 -17.65
C LEU A 105 5.52 0.17 -16.56
N ILE A 106 5.58 1.00 -15.53
CA ILE A 106 4.60 1.03 -14.44
C ILE A 106 3.86 2.37 -14.53
N GLY A 107 2.55 2.32 -14.74
CA GLY A 107 1.66 3.45 -14.65
C GLY A 107 0.92 3.45 -13.32
N ILE A 108 0.94 4.56 -12.60
CA ILE A 108 0.11 4.76 -11.40
C ILE A 108 -0.92 5.84 -11.72
N ARG A 109 -2.20 5.55 -11.50
CA ARG A 109 -3.30 6.51 -11.64
C ARG A 109 -3.93 6.73 -10.27
N VAL A 110 -4.20 7.99 -9.95
CA VAL A 110 -4.90 8.40 -8.74
C VAL A 110 -6.11 9.22 -9.16
N ASN A 111 -7.30 8.76 -8.82
CA ASN A 111 -8.56 9.46 -9.02
C ASN A 111 -9.09 9.93 -7.67
N ILE A 112 -9.20 11.25 -7.49
CA ILE A 112 -9.77 11.86 -6.29
C ILE A 112 -11.20 12.30 -6.62
N GLY A 113 -12.17 11.76 -5.91
CA GLY A 113 -13.56 12.17 -5.96
C GLY A 113 -13.95 12.90 -4.68
N ASP A 114 -14.60 14.04 -4.82
CA ASP A 114 -15.29 14.76 -3.75
C ASP A 114 -16.78 14.34 -3.72
N SER A 115 -17.39 14.34 -2.55
CA SER A 115 -18.84 14.35 -2.40
C SER A 115 -19.35 15.80 -2.43
N GLU A 116 -19.58 16.37 -3.61
CA GLU A 116 -20.43 17.56 -3.69
C GLU A 116 -21.91 17.13 -3.68
N SER A 117 -22.58 17.47 -2.56
CA SER A 117 -24.02 17.54 -2.28
C SER A 117 -24.80 16.22 -2.16
#